data_AF-A0A645A0H1-F1
#
_entry.id   AF-A0A645A0H1-F1
#
_cell.length_a   1.000
_cell.length_b   1.000
_cell.length_c   1.000
_cell.angle_alpha   90.00
_cell.angle_beta   90.00
_cell.angle_gamma   90.00
#
_symmetry.space_group_name_H-M   'P 1'
#
loop_
_entity.id
_entity.type
_entity.pdbx_description
1 polymer ?
#
loop_
_entity_poly.entity_id
_entity_poly.type
_entity_poly.pdbx_seq_one_letter_code
_entity_poly.pdbx_strand_id
1 'polypeptide(L)'
;MEFPYQGNLFSAVEHYLSNTDTRTKLSPENNTLIRKFRSLIGAENEYEQLHKGAVSLIEIINISKDFVCKIKKSIDHACYDEDIAAFEAIFREANIDWTEREKGKKRLSYSKVSDYDRILRYEENGNMHKLLHLIFYLDIYISVGKIAKKNAFVFAQAIKEDNLLDIKGVYHPHVPNAVDNDIYIDKNNNMVFLTGANMAGKSTFMKSLGIAVFLAHVGFPIPAKSMNFSVRDGLYTTINLPDNLNLGYSHFYTEVMRIKKVAKEVAKDKKFFVIFDELFRGTNVKDAYDATVAISEAFSRRIKSTFIISTHIIETGEVLQKLCSNMQCVFLPTQMENDTPVYTYKLQQGVTEDRHGMVIIRNEKILDILNT
;
A
#
# COMPACT_ATOMS: atom_id res chain seq x y z
N MET A 1 -0.43 18.05 14.39
CA MET A 1 0.19 17.66 15.68
C MET A 1 1.29 16.65 15.42
N GLU A 2 2.32 16.61 16.27
CA GLU A 2 3.36 15.58 16.19
C GLU A 2 2.95 14.35 16.99
N PHE A 3 3.45 13.18 16.57
CA PHE A 3 3.26 11.92 17.28
C PHE A 3 4.11 11.96 18.57
N PRO A 4 3.51 11.86 19.77
CA PRO A 4 4.20 12.20 21.01
C PRO A 4 5.00 11.05 21.64
N TYR A 5 4.96 9.84 21.06
CA TYR A 5 5.56 8.65 21.64
C TYR A 5 6.95 8.37 21.08
N GLN A 6 7.83 7.80 21.90
CA GLN A 6 9.16 7.34 21.49
C GLN A 6 9.13 5.83 21.23
N GLY A 7 9.69 5.40 20.08
CA GLY A 7 9.63 3.99 19.63
C GLY A 7 10.23 2.97 20.61
N ASN A 8 11.22 3.37 21.42
CA ASN A 8 11.86 2.52 22.43
C ASN A 8 10.93 2.11 23.59
N LEU A 9 9.81 2.80 23.80
CA LEU A 9 8.83 2.47 24.83
C LEU A 9 8.05 1.20 24.46
N PHE A 10 7.70 1.02 23.19
CA PHE A 10 6.78 -0.04 22.75
C PHE A 10 7.39 -1.44 22.84
N SER A 11 8.67 -1.62 22.48
CA SER A 11 9.31 -2.93 22.48
C SER A 11 9.34 -3.58 23.88
N ALA A 12 9.53 -2.78 24.93
CA ALA A 12 9.48 -3.27 26.30
C ALA A 12 8.05 -3.60 26.75
N VAL A 13 7.06 -2.83 26.27
CA VAL A 13 5.65 -2.98 26.64
C VAL A 13 5.00 -4.20 25.96
N GLU A 14 5.31 -4.46 24.69
CA GLU A 14 4.79 -5.64 23.97
C GLU A 14 5.26 -6.94 24.61
N HIS A 15 6.55 -7.05 24.93
CA HIS A 15 7.08 -8.21 25.64
C HIS A 15 6.46 -8.36 27.04
N TYR A 16 6.24 -7.23 27.72
CA TYR A 16 5.63 -7.21 29.03
C TYR A 16 4.18 -7.69 29.01
N LEU A 17 3.33 -7.14 28.13
CA LEU A 17 1.90 -7.47 28.08
C LEU A 17 1.60 -8.85 27.48
N SER A 18 2.48 -9.37 26.61
CA SER A 18 2.36 -10.72 26.03
C SER A 18 2.69 -11.83 27.04
N ASN A 19 3.43 -11.52 28.10
CA ASN A 19 3.76 -12.48 29.15
C ASN A 19 2.65 -12.57 30.20
N THR A 20 1.65 -13.41 29.94
CA THR A 20 0.51 -13.66 30.85
C THR A 20 0.69 -14.89 31.76
N ASP A 21 1.89 -15.48 31.82
CA ASP A 21 2.14 -16.62 32.70
C ASP A 21 2.00 -16.19 34.17
N THR A 22 1.10 -16.82 34.92
CA THR A 22 0.86 -16.48 36.33
C THR A 22 2.09 -16.70 37.22
N ARG A 23 3.05 -17.52 36.78
CA ARG A 23 4.33 -17.76 37.47
C ARG A 23 5.27 -16.54 37.40
N THR A 24 5.10 -15.68 36.41
CA THR A 24 5.89 -14.45 36.22
C THR A 24 5.24 -13.25 36.89
N LYS A 25 4.08 -13.42 37.54
CA LYS A 25 3.41 -12.38 38.31
C LYS A 25 4.26 -12.00 39.51
N LEU A 26 4.47 -10.71 39.70
CA LEU A 26 5.18 -10.21 40.86
C LEU A 26 4.28 -10.31 42.11
N SER A 27 4.79 -10.87 43.20
CA SER A 27 4.09 -10.96 44.49
C SER A 27 4.77 -10.08 45.57
N PRO A 28 3.99 -9.48 46.49
CA PRO A 28 4.51 -8.68 47.60
C PRO A 28 5.37 -9.50 48.59
N GLU A 29 5.08 -10.80 48.73
CA GLU A 29 5.71 -11.73 49.69
C GLU A 29 7.12 -12.17 49.29
N ASN A 30 7.56 -11.93 48.04
CA ASN A 30 8.90 -12.30 47.55
C ASN A 30 10.03 -11.42 48.11
N ASN A 31 9.78 -10.64 49.15
CA ASN A 31 10.75 -9.69 49.66
C ASN A 31 11.93 -10.39 50.36
N THR A 32 13.12 -10.06 49.86
CA THR A 32 14.48 -10.41 50.32
C THR A 32 15.03 -11.83 50.09
N LEU A 33 14.42 -12.91 50.58
CA LEU A 33 15.06 -14.25 50.54
C LEU A 33 14.93 -14.94 49.18
N ILE A 34 13.71 -15.02 48.65
CA ILE A 34 13.44 -15.59 47.32
C ILE A 34 14.12 -14.75 46.23
N ARG A 35 14.24 -13.43 46.44
CA ARG A 35 14.96 -12.51 45.53
C ARG A 35 16.46 -12.82 45.45
N LYS A 36 17.13 -13.03 46.60
CA LYS A 36 18.56 -13.41 46.64
C LYS A 36 18.81 -14.78 45.99
N PHE A 37 17.85 -15.69 46.09
CA PHE A 37 17.92 -17.00 45.45
C PHE A 37 17.70 -16.92 43.93
N ARG A 38 16.75 -16.09 43.48
CA ARG A 38 16.45 -15.83 42.07
C ARG A 38 17.56 -15.04 41.36
N SER A 39 18.23 -14.10 42.03
CA SER A 39 19.38 -13.37 41.47
C SER A 39 20.57 -14.29 41.15
N LEU A 40 20.71 -15.41 41.86
CA LEU A 40 21.75 -16.41 41.60
C LEU A 40 21.45 -17.33 40.41
N ILE A 41 20.21 -17.35 39.90
CA ILE A 41 19.73 -18.30 38.86
C ILE A 41 19.37 -17.56 37.54
N GLY A 42 19.71 -16.27 37.41
CA GLY A 42 19.48 -15.49 36.18
C GLY A 42 18.14 -14.74 36.09
N ALA A 43 17.33 -14.77 37.15
CA ALA A 43 16.04 -14.07 37.21
C ALA A 43 16.14 -12.56 37.50
N GLU A 44 17.35 -12.00 37.64
CA GLU A 44 17.56 -10.54 37.64
C GLU A 44 17.19 -9.91 36.29
N ASN A 45 17.50 -10.58 35.18
CA ASN A 45 17.13 -10.11 33.84
C ASN A 45 15.62 -10.11 33.62
N GLU A 46 14.89 -11.10 34.16
CA GLU A 46 13.43 -11.18 34.03
C GLU A 46 12.73 -10.04 34.79
N TYR A 47 13.13 -9.80 36.05
CA TYR A 47 12.56 -8.68 36.81
C TYR A 47 12.89 -7.33 36.18
N GLU A 48 14.10 -7.13 35.68
CA GLU A 48 14.48 -5.88 35.02
C GLU A 48 13.67 -5.63 33.74
N GLN A 49 13.37 -6.68 32.97
CA GLN A 49 12.47 -6.60 31.82
C GLN A 49 11.03 -6.25 32.22
N LEU A 50 10.48 -6.91 33.25
CA LEU A 50 9.13 -6.62 33.74
C LEU A 50 9.02 -5.20 34.31
N HIS A 51 10.03 -4.78 35.06
CA HIS A 51 10.14 -3.43 35.61
C HIS A 51 10.16 -2.39 34.49
N LYS A 52 11.04 -2.58 33.49
CA LYS A 52 11.15 -1.70 32.34
C LYS A 52 9.82 -1.64 31.56
N GLY A 53 9.16 -2.78 31.37
CA GLY A 53 7.85 -2.87 30.73
C GLY A 53 6.77 -2.08 31.47
N ALA A 54 6.64 -2.30 32.79
CA ALA A 54 5.67 -1.60 33.62
C ALA A 54 5.90 -0.08 33.64
N VAL A 55 7.15 0.37 33.83
CA VAL A 55 7.50 1.80 33.79
C VAL A 55 7.21 2.41 32.41
N SER A 56 7.56 1.70 31.33
CA SER A 56 7.32 2.19 29.96
C SER A 56 5.82 2.28 29.66
N LEU A 57 5.00 1.33 30.12
CA LEU A 57 3.56 1.39 29.96
C LEU A 57 2.93 2.53 30.75
N ILE A 58 3.37 2.76 31.99
CA ILE A 58 2.93 3.92 32.79
C ILE A 58 3.27 5.24 32.08
N GLU A 59 4.46 5.33 31.49
CA GLU A 59 4.85 6.51 30.70
C GLU A 59 3.95 6.67 29.46
N ILE A 60 3.67 5.60 28.71
CA ILE A 60 2.73 5.61 27.58
C ILE A 60 1.36 6.11 28.01
N ILE A 61 0.79 5.59 29.11
CA ILE A 61 -0.52 6.01 29.63
C ILE A 61 -0.53 7.52 29.89
N ASN A 62 0.49 8.04 30.57
CA ASN A 62 0.60 9.45 30.88
C ASN A 62 0.77 10.33 29.64
N ILE A 63 1.56 9.89 28.65
CA ILE A 63 1.68 10.57 27.35
C ILE A 63 0.34 10.60 26.64
N SER A 64 -0.40 9.49 26.63
CA SER A 64 -1.73 9.40 26.00
C SER A 64 -2.73 10.35 26.65
N LYS A 65 -2.75 10.43 27.99
CA LYS A 65 -3.60 11.39 28.74
C LYS A 65 -3.29 12.84 28.36
N ASP A 66 -2.02 13.21 28.37
CA ASP A 66 -1.58 14.55 27.98
C ASP A 66 -1.96 14.87 26.53
N PHE A 67 -1.80 13.88 25.64
CA PHE A 67 -2.07 14.02 24.22
C PHE A 67 -3.57 14.21 23.95
N VAL A 68 -4.44 13.41 24.57
CA VAL A 68 -5.90 13.57 24.49
C VAL A 68 -6.33 14.94 25.01
N CYS A 69 -5.78 15.38 26.15
CA CYS A 69 -6.05 16.72 26.69
C CYS A 69 -5.63 17.84 25.72
N LYS A 70 -4.51 17.67 25.01
CA LYS A 70 -4.06 18.61 23.97
C LYS A 70 -4.99 18.63 22.76
N ILE A 71 -5.43 17.47 22.27
CA ILE A 71 -6.37 17.40 21.13
C ILE A 71 -7.68 18.10 21.48
N LYS A 72 -8.23 17.88 22.69
CA LYS A 72 -9.49 18.51 23.13
C LYS A 72 -9.45 20.05 23.13
N LYS A 73 -8.26 20.63 23.26
CA LYS A 73 -8.05 22.09 23.22
C LYS A 73 -7.85 22.63 21.80
N SER A 74 -7.80 21.77 20.79
CA SER A 74 -7.63 22.15 19.39
C SER A 74 -8.97 22.46 18.72
N ILE A 75 -8.95 23.36 17.74
CA ILE A 75 -10.16 23.88 17.06
C ILE A 75 -10.89 22.78 16.26
N ASP A 76 -10.16 21.78 15.76
CA ASP A 76 -10.67 20.72 14.88
C ASP A 76 -10.90 19.38 15.60
N HIS A 77 -11.08 19.38 16.93
CA HIS A 77 -11.16 18.14 17.71
C HIS A 77 -12.34 17.22 17.32
N ALA A 78 -13.36 17.77 16.66
CA ALA A 78 -14.63 17.07 16.42
C ALA A 78 -14.46 15.85 15.51
N CYS A 79 -13.46 15.88 14.63
CA CYS A 79 -13.11 14.74 13.78
C CYS A 79 -12.49 13.57 14.55
N TYR A 80 -12.12 13.76 15.83
CA TYR A 80 -11.46 12.79 16.69
C TYR A 80 -12.29 12.43 17.93
N ASP A 81 -13.54 12.88 18.03
CA ASP A 81 -14.36 12.71 19.23
C ASP A 81 -14.57 11.23 19.60
N GLU A 82 -14.74 10.36 18.60
CA GLU A 82 -14.86 8.91 18.81
C GLU A 82 -13.57 8.30 19.38
N ASP A 83 -12.41 8.66 18.82
CA ASP A 83 -11.10 8.20 19.30
C ASP A 83 -10.83 8.71 20.72
N ILE A 84 -11.10 10.00 20.97
CA ILE A 84 -10.98 10.64 22.28
C ILE A 84 -11.84 9.93 23.31
N ALA A 85 -13.10 9.66 22.98
CA ALA A 85 -14.02 8.94 23.86
C ALA A 85 -13.52 7.52 24.15
N ALA A 86 -12.92 6.84 23.17
CA ALA A 86 -12.32 5.52 23.36
C ALA A 86 -11.12 5.54 24.32
N PHE A 87 -10.21 6.52 24.19
CA PHE A 87 -9.13 6.71 25.16
C PHE A 87 -9.66 6.98 26.57
N GLU A 88 -10.63 7.86 26.72
CA GLU A 88 -11.20 8.22 28.03
C GLU A 88 -11.98 7.08 28.67
N ALA A 89 -12.69 6.27 27.88
CA ALA A 89 -13.35 5.06 28.36
C ALA A 89 -12.32 4.10 28.97
N ILE A 90 -11.19 3.86 28.28
CA ILE A 90 -10.11 3.01 28.79
C ILE A 90 -9.55 3.56 30.11
N PHE A 91 -9.28 4.87 30.18
CA PHE A 91 -8.71 5.48 31.40
C PHE A 91 -9.66 5.36 32.60
N ARG A 92 -10.96 5.55 32.37
CA ARG A 92 -12.00 5.44 33.40
C ARG A 92 -12.25 4.01 33.83
N GLU A 93 -12.41 3.08 32.89
CA GLU A 93 -12.68 1.66 33.17
C GLU A 93 -11.53 0.99 33.90
N ALA A 94 -10.29 1.26 33.47
CA ALA A 94 -9.09 0.69 34.10
C ALA A 94 -8.73 1.36 35.43
N ASN A 95 -9.38 2.47 35.79
CA ASN A 95 -9.12 3.24 37.02
C ASN A 95 -7.63 3.55 37.25
N ILE A 96 -6.95 4.05 36.21
CA ILE A 96 -5.49 4.25 36.15
C ILE A 96 -5.03 5.68 36.43
N ASP A 97 -5.82 6.49 37.14
CA ASP A 97 -5.44 7.87 37.49
C ASP A 97 -4.24 7.97 38.43
N TRP A 98 -3.96 6.90 39.18
CA TRP A 98 -2.77 6.80 40.00
C TRP A 98 -1.46 6.90 39.20
N THR A 99 -1.47 6.59 37.89
CA THR A 99 -0.29 6.63 37.02
C THR A 99 0.34 8.01 36.93
N GLU A 100 -0.44 9.08 37.13
CA GLU A 100 0.05 10.47 37.08
C GLU A 100 1.07 10.76 38.19
N ARG A 101 0.93 10.10 39.35
CA ARG A 101 1.87 10.24 40.47
C ARG A 101 3.24 9.65 40.17
N GLU A 102 3.32 8.80 39.15
CA GLU A 102 4.53 8.09 38.75
C GLU A 102 5.11 8.62 37.43
N LYS A 103 4.51 9.66 36.83
CA LYS A 103 4.92 10.28 35.58
C LYS A 103 6.40 10.71 35.59
N GLY A 104 7.15 10.35 34.54
CA GLY A 104 8.56 10.70 34.38
C GLY A 104 9.54 9.93 35.29
N LYS A 105 9.07 8.98 36.11
CA LYS A 105 9.95 8.17 36.96
C LYS A 105 10.57 7.02 36.18
N LYS A 106 11.90 6.99 36.14
CA LYS A 106 12.67 5.90 35.50
C LYS A 106 12.76 4.63 36.35
N ARG A 107 12.59 4.75 37.67
CA ARG A 107 12.63 3.61 38.61
C ARG A 107 11.55 3.71 39.67
N LEU A 108 10.87 2.59 39.88
CA LEU A 108 9.89 2.37 40.93
C LEU A 108 10.39 1.30 41.91
N SER A 109 9.97 1.39 43.17
CA SER A 109 10.22 0.36 44.18
C SER A 109 9.54 -0.95 43.81
N TYR A 110 10.12 -2.08 44.19
CA TYR A 110 9.56 -3.42 43.92
C TYR A 110 8.09 -3.56 44.33
N SER A 111 7.72 -3.09 45.52
CA SER A 111 6.32 -3.16 46.01
C SER A 111 5.35 -2.51 45.02
N LYS A 112 5.64 -1.26 44.64
CA LYS A 112 4.84 -0.52 43.65
C LYS A 112 4.77 -1.23 42.30
N VAL A 113 5.90 -1.74 41.80
CA VAL A 113 5.91 -2.46 40.51
C VAL A 113 5.08 -3.73 40.60
N SER A 114 5.12 -4.44 41.73
CA SER A 114 4.29 -5.62 41.97
C SER A 114 2.80 -5.29 41.97
N ASP A 115 2.42 -4.17 42.60
CA ASP A 115 1.03 -3.72 42.64
C ASP A 115 0.54 -3.29 41.26
N TYR A 116 1.35 -2.51 40.54
CA TYR A 116 1.03 -2.03 39.20
C TYR A 116 1.06 -3.16 38.17
N ASP A 117 1.91 -4.16 38.35
CA ASP A 117 1.98 -5.34 37.49
C ASP A 117 0.69 -6.15 37.52
N ARG A 118 0.17 -6.38 38.73
CA ARG A 118 -1.13 -7.02 38.92
C ARG A 118 -2.23 -6.26 38.17
N ILE A 119 -2.28 -4.94 38.30
CA ILE A 119 -3.31 -4.11 37.67
C ILE A 119 -3.14 -4.11 36.14
N LEU A 120 -1.98 -3.68 35.62
CA LEU A 120 -1.81 -3.41 34.20
C LEU A 120 -1.71 -4.68 33.34
N ARG A 121 -0.98 -5.71 33.81
CA ARG A 121 -0.69 -6.91 33.00
C ARG A 121 -1.70 -8.03 33.19
N TYR A 122 -2.43 -8.07 34.30
CA TYR A 122 -3.38 -9.17 34.57
C TYR A 122 -4.83 -8.69 34.67
N GLU A 123 -5.12 -7.64 35.46
CA GLU A 123 -6.50 -7.18 35.65
C GLU A 123 -7.00 -6.38 34.43
N GLU A 124 -6.19 -5.45 33.94
CA GLU A 124 -6.53 -4.51 32.87
C GLU A 124 -5.81 -4.80 31.55
N ASN A 125 -5.29 -6.02 31.38
CA ASN A 125 -4.52 -6.43 30.21
C ASN A 125 -5.23 -6.11 28.89
N GLY A 126 -6.53 -6.41 28.81
CA GLY A 126 -7.35 -6.14 27.62
C GLY A 126 -7.45 -4.65 27.31
N ASN A 127 -7.60 -3.81 28.34
CA ASN A 127 -7.65 -2.36 28.20
C ASN A 127 -6.29 -1.77 27.80
N MET A 128 -5.18 -2.35 28.27
CA MET A 128 -3.83 -1.95 27.85
C MET A 128 -3.57 -2.28 26.37
N HIS A 129 -4.02 -3.46 25.90
CA HIS A 129 -3.94 -3.79 24.47
C HIS A 129 -4.81 -2.85 23.62
N LYS A 130 -6.05 -2.55 24.04
CA LYS A 130 -6.90 -1.57 23.35
C LYS A 130 -6.21 -0.21 23.27
N LEU A 131 -5.58 0.24 24.36
CA LEU A 131 -4.82 1.49 24.38
C LEU A 131 -3.69 1.49 23.35
N LEU A 132 -2.90 0.42 23.28
CA LEU A 132 -1.83 0.30 22.28
C LEU A 132 -2.38 0.31 20.85
N HIS A 133 -3.47 -0.39 20.58
CA HIS A 133 -4.11 -0.37 19.26
C HIS A 133 -4.54 1.04 18.84
N LEU A 134 -5.15 1.83 19.75
CA LEU A 134 -5.50 3.22 19.45
C LEU A 134 -4.26 4.07 19.12
N ILE A 135 -3.15 3.85 19.84
CA ILE A 135 -1.89 4.55 19.57
C ILE A 135 -1.31 4.16 18.20
N PHE A 136 -1.40 2.88 17.81
CA PHE A 136 -0.96 2.41 16.50
C PHE A 136 -1.79 3.01 15.36
N TYR A 137 -3.11 3.10 15.51
CA TYR A 137 -3.96 3.79 14.53
C TYR A 137 -3.61 5.26 14.41
N LEU A 138 -3.38 5.94 15.54
CA LEU A 138 -2.95 7.33 15.55
C LEU A 138 -1.62 7.53 14.79
N ASP A 139 -0.65 6.64 14.97
CA ASP A 139 0.63 6.69 14.25
C ASP A 139 0.41 6.62 12.73
N ILE A 140 -0.43 5.67 12.28
CA ILE A 140 -0.82 5.52 10.89
C ILE A 140 -1.49 6.80 10.38
N TYR A 141 -2.49 7.34 11.09
CA TYR A 141 -3.23 8.53 10.66
C TYR A 141 -2.35 9.77 10.54
N ILE A 142 -1.46 10.00 11.52
CA ILE A 142 -0.52 11.12 11.49
C ILE A 142 0.47 10.95 10.33
N SER A 143 0.99 9.74 10.12
CA SER A 143 1.93 9.43 9.05
C SER A 143 1.30 9.61 7.66
N VAL A 144 0.11 9.05 7.45
CA VAL A 144 -0.66 9.20 6.21
C VAL A 144 -1.01 10.66 5.97
N GLY A 145 -1.53 11.38 6.97
CA GLY A 145 -1.89 12.79 6.85
C GLY A 145 -0.70 13.68 6.49
N LYS A 146 0.48 13.42 7.07
CA LYS A 146 1.73 14.12 6.72
C LYS A 146 2.12 13.91 5.27
N ILE A 147 2.11 12.65 4.80
CA ILE A 147 2.46 12.30 3.42
C ILE A 147 1.45 12.92 2.45
N ALA A 148 0.17 12.83 2.77
CA ALA A 148 -0.90 13.39 1.96
C ALA A 148 -0.74 14.89 1.76
N LYS A 149 -0.50 15.63 2.85
CA LYS A 149 -0.26 17.08 2.79
C LYS A 149 1.02 17.43 2.04
N LYS A 150 2.11 16.72 2.29
CA LYS A 150 3.42 16.96 1.65
C LYS A 150 3.35 16.79 0.13
N ASN A 151 2.65 15.74 -0.33
CA ASN A 151 2.61 15.38 -1.73
C ASN A 151 1.32 15.80 -2.44
N ALA A 152 0.43 16.55 -1.78
CA ALA A 152 -0.89 16.93 -2.27
C ALA A 152 -1.74 15.73 -2.75
N PHE A 153 -1.68 14.60 -2.04
CA PHE A 153 -2.54 13.45 -2.34
C PHE A 153 -3.98 13.74 -1.91
N VAL A 154 -4.93 13.13 -2.62
CA VAL A 154 -6.37 13.33 -2.40
C VAL A 154 -7.04 12.01 -2.04
N PHE A 155 -8.17 12.05 -1.31
CA PHE A 155 -8.95 10.84 -1.07
C PHE A 155 -9.81 10.49 -2.29
N ALA A 156 -9.79 9.23 -2.69
CA ALA A 156 -10.66 8.72 -3.74
C ALA A 156 -12.10 8.51 -3.23
N GLN A 157 -13.08 8.71 -4.09
CA GLN A 157 -14.48 8.47 -3.78
C GLN A 157 -14.93 7.11 -4.34
N ALA A 158 -15.30 6.20 -3.44
CA ALA A 158 -15.91 4.93 -3.82
C ALA A 158 -17.38 5.17 -4.21
N ILE A 159 -17.79 4.67 -5.38
CA ILE A 159 -19.15 4.82 -5.90
C ILE A 159 -19.85 3.47 -6.08
N LYS A 160 -21.19 3.51 -6.22
CA LYS A 160 -22.04 2.32 -6.32
C LYS A 160 -22.16 1.72 -7.73
N GLU A 161 -21.60 2.36 -8.75
CA GLU A 161 -21.64 1.84 -10.11
C GLU A 161 -20.87 0.52 -10.23
N ASP A 162 -21.23 -0.31 -11.20
CA ASP A 162 -20.65 -1.64 -11.34
C ASP A 162 -19.21 -1.64 -11.84
N ASN A 163 -18.89 -0.71 -12.74
CA ASN A 163 -17.56 -0.55 -13.31
C ASN A 163 -17.33 0.91 -13.70
N LEU A 164 -16.68 1.66 -12.81
CA LEU A 164 -16.14 2.98 -13.07
C LEU A 164 -14.70 3.07 -12.55
N LEU A 165 -13.84 3.74 -13.31
CA LEU A 165 -12.60 4.35 -12.89
C LEU A 165 -12.45 5.67 -13.64
N ASP A 166 -12.77 6.78 -12.98
CA ASP A 166 -12.51 8.12 -13.48
C ASP A 166 -11.45 8.76 -12.59
N ILE A 167 -10.23 8.87 -13.11
CA ILE A 167 -9.08 9.42 -12.39
C ILE A 167 -8.47 10.56 -13.20
N LYS A 168 -8.25 11.70 -12.53
CA LYS A 168 -7.65 12.90 -13.12
C LYS A 168 -6.30 13.17 -12.50
N GLY A 169 -5.33 13.50 -13.34
CA GLY A 169 -3.99 13.89 -12.98
C GLY A 169 -3.27 12.84 -12.14
N VAL A 170 -3.40 11.54 -12.45
CA VAL A 170 -2.63 10.49 -11.79
C VAL A 170 -1.16 10.58 -12.19
N TYR A 171 -0.27 10.39 -11.24
CA TYR A 171 1.17 10.39 -11.47
C TYR A 171 1.88 9.33 -10.62
N HIS A 172 3.11 9.00 -11.00
CA HIS A 172 3.90 8.04 -10.23
C HIS A 172 4.56 8.75 -9.03
N PRO A 173 4.28 8.35 -7.77
CA PRO A 173 4.74 9.11 -6.60
C PRO A 173 6.26 9.09 -6.38
N HIS A 174 6.97 8.15 -7.00
CA HIS A 174 8.43 8.04 -6.91
C HIS A 174 9.18 8.58 -8.14
N VAL A 175 8.48 9.10 -9.15
CA VAL A 175 9.13 9.72 -10.31
C VAL A 175 9.18 11.24 -10.06
N PRO A 176 10.37 11.85 -9.97
CA PRO A 176 10.50 13.30 -9.84
C PRO A 176 9.87 14.01 -11.04
N ASN A 177 9.12 15.08 -10.80
CA ASN A 177 8.45 15.88 -11.85
C ASN A 177 7.61 15.02 -12.83
N ALA A 178 6.95 13.97 -12.32
CA ALA A 178 6.13 13.09 -13.13
C ALA A 178 5.02 13.85 -13.87
N VAL A 179 4.88 13.59 -15.16
CA VAL A 179 3.76 14.10 -15.97
C VAL A 179 2.49 13.38 -15.57
N ASP A 180 1.47 14.16 -15.21
CA ASP A 180 0.17 13.65 -14.79
C ASP A 180 -0.67 13.16 -15.99
N ASN A 181 -1.57 12.21 -15.75
CA ASN A 181 -2.39 11.62 -16.79
C ASN A 181 -3.84 11.43 -16.32
N ASP A 182 -4.77 11.49 -17.26
CA ASP A 182 -6.19 11.26 -17.01
C ASP A 182 -6.58 9.93 -17.65
N ILE A 183 -7.48 9.19 -17.02
CA ILE A 183 -8.14 8.06 -17.68
C ILE A 183 -9.58 7.91 -17.16
N TYR A 184 -10.47 7.59 -18.09
CA TYR A 184 -11.87 7.32 -17.80
C TYR A 184 -12.20 5.92 -18.34
N ILE A 185 -12.72 5.07 -17.47
CA ILE A 185 -13.09 3.69 -17.77
C ILE A 185 -14.45 3.42 -17.16
N ASP A 186 -15.39 2.97 -17.97
CA ASP A 186 -16.69 2.47 -17.57
C ASP A 186 -16.99 1.12 -18.25
N LYS A 187 -18.20 0.59 -18.07
CA LYS A 187 -18.66 -0.66 -18.68
C LYS A 187 -18.62 -0.67 -20.22
N ASN A 188 -18.67 0.50 -20.86
CA ASN A 188 -18.69 0.66 -22.32
C ASN A 188 -17.29 0.84 -22.90
N ASN A 189 -16.25 1.01 -22.08
CA ASN A 189 -14.87 1.11 -22.54
C ASN A 189 -13.89 0.44 -21.54
N ASN A 190 -14.31 -0.68 -20.95
CA ASN A 190 -13.61 -1.35 -19.86
C ASN A 190 -12.29 -2.06 -20.27
N MET A 191 -11.98 -2.05 -21.56
CA MET A 191 -10.77 -2.62 -22.13
C MET A 191 -9.90 -1.49 -22.68
N VAL A 192 -8.77 -1.22 -22.03
CA VAL A 192 -7.82 -0.18 -22.41
C VAL A 192 -6.62 -0.82 -23.09
N PHE A 193 -6.36 -0.43 -24.33
CA PHE A 193 -5.19 -0.83 -25.09
C PHE A 193 -4.16 0.30 -25.12
N LEU A 194 -3.01 0.10 -24.49
CA LEU A 194 -1.96 1.09 -24.35
C LEU A 194 -0.80 0.81 -25.31
N THR A 195 -0.57 1.73 -26.25
CA THR A 195 0.53 1.64 -27.23
C THR A 195 1.56 2.77 -27.06
N GLY A 196 2.70 2.65 -27.73
CA GLY A 196 3.79 3.63 -27.70
C GLY A 196 5.17 3.00 -27.52
N ALA A 197 6.22 3.78 -27.73
CA ALA A 197 7.61 3.33 -27.59
C ALA A 197 7.92 2.81 -26.17
N ASN A 198 8.95 1.98 -26.04
CA ASN A 198 9.35 1.42 -24.74
C ASN A 198 9.67 2.48 -23.69
N MET A 199 10.38 3.52 -24.11
CA MET A 199 10.81 4.61 -23.25
C MET A 199 9.73 5.70 -23.07
N ALA A 200 8.57 5.57 -23.71
CA ALA A 200 7.48 6.55 -23.63
C ALA A 200 6.74 6.56 -22.28
N GLY A 201 7.05 5.63 -21.36
CA GLY A 201 6.51 5.62 -20.00
C GLY A 201 5.29 4.73 -19.75
N LYS A 202 4.99 3.76 -20.63
CA LYS A 202 3.83 2.86 -20.52
C LYS A 202 3.76 2.15 -19.15
N SER A 203 4.84 1.47 -18.75
CA SER A 203 4.88 0.75 -17.46
C SER A 203 4.78 1.71 -16.26
N THR A 204 5.32 2.94 -16.38
CA THR A 204 5.18 3.96 -15.34
C THR A 204 3.73 4.40 -15.16
N PHE A 205 3.02 4.65 -16.26
CA PHE A 205 1.60 4.98 -16.23
C PHE A 205 0.76 3.85 -15.62
N MET A 206 0.97 2.61 -16.08
CA MET A 206 0.26 1.43 -15.54
C MET A 206 0.52 1.22 -14.04
N LYS A 207 1.77 1.36 -13.58
CA LYS A 207 2.11 1.32 -12.15
C LYS A 207 1.42 2.44 -11.38
N SER A 208 1.35 3.65 -11.93
CA SER A 208 0.68 4.79 -11.30
C SER A 208 -0.80 4.50 -11.05
N LEU A 209 -1.50 3.95 -12.05
CA LEU A 209 -2.88 3.50 -11.91
C LEU A 209 -3.04 2.39 -10.87
N GLY A 210 -2.18 1.36 -10.93
CA GLY A 210 -2.21 0.26 -9.95
C GLY A 210 -2.01 0.73 -8.52
N ILE A 211 -1.07 1.67 -8.29
CA ILE A 211 -0.83 2.29 -6.97
C ILE A 211 -2.04 3.10 -6.52
N ALA A 212 -2.61 3.94 -7.39
CA ALA A 212 -3.79 4.76 -7.05
C ALA A 212 -4.99 3.87 -6.68
N VAL A 213 -5.27 2.83 -7.49
CA VAL A 213 -6.33 1.86 -7.22
C VAL A 213 -6.08 1.11 -5.90
N PHE A 214 -4.85 0.66 -5.66
CA PHE A 214 -4.51 -0.04 -4.41
C PHE A 214 -4.71 0.86 -3.18
N LEU A 215 -4.16 2.08 -3.20
CA LEU A 215 -4.28 3.02 -2.08
C LEU A 215 -5.74 3.43 -1.83
N ALA A 216 -6.53 3.63 -2.89
CA ALA A 216 -7.95 3.92 -2.76
C ALA A 216 -8.72 2.80 -2.02
N HIS A 217 -8.39 1.53 -2.28
CA HIS A 217 -9.02 0.39 -1.59
C HIS A 217 -8.53 0.20 -0.15
N VAL A 218 -7.31 0.65 0.16
CA VAL A 218 -6.79 0.70 1.55
C VAL A 218 -7.46 1.84 2.34
N GLY A 219 -8.09 2.81 1.66
CA GLY A 219 -8.66 4.01 2.28
C GLY A 219 -7.61 5.13 2.49
N PHE A 220 -6.48 5.05 1.78
CA PHE A 220 -5.42 6.04 1.84
C PHE A 220 -5.55 7.06 0.70
N PRO A 221 -5.00 8.27 0.88
CA PRO A 221 -5.00 9.29 -0.17
C PRO A 221 -4.04 8.89 -1.29
N ILE A 222 -4.42 9.22 -2.53
CA ILE A 222 -3.81 8.75 -3.77
C ILE A 222 -3.00 9.85 -4.48
N PRO A 223 -1.98 9.49 -5.29
CA PRO A 223 -1.22 10.43 -6.12
C PRO A 223 -1.99 10.84 -7.38
N ALA A 224 -3.06 11.62 -7.20
CA ALA A 224 -3.90 12.13 -8.28
C ALA A 224 -4.57 13.47 -7.89
N LYS A 225 -5.20 14.15 -8.85
CA LYS A 225 -6.04 15.33 -8.59
C LYS A 225 -7.44 14.96 -8.11
N SER A 226 -8.02 13.88 -8.63
CA SER A 226 -9.30 13.33 -8.21
C SER A 226 -9.47 11.89 -8.68
N MET A 227 -10.29 11.09 -7.98
CA MET A 227 -10.65 9.74 -8.42
C MET A 227 -12.05 9.35 -7.93
N ASN A 228 -12.89 8.92 -8.87
CA ASN A 228 -14.14 8.20 -8.61
C ASN A 228 -13.95 6.76 -9.08
N PHE A 229 -14.29 5.78 -8.25
CA PHE A 229 -14.08 4.38 -8.62
C PHE A 229 -15.13 3.44 -8.04
N SER A 230 -15.41 2.38 -8.79
CA SER A 230 -16.13 1.21 -8.29
C SER A 230 -15.18 0.32 -7.50
N VAL A 231 -15.62 -0.13 -6.32
CA VAL A 231 -14.89 -1.11 -5.50
C VAL A 231 -14.69 -2.40 -6.29
N ARG A 232 -13.47 -2.92 -6.24
CA ARG A 232 -13.00 -4.11 -6.94
C ARG A 232 -12.77 -5.24 -5.94
N ASP A 233 -13.07 -6.46 -6.36
CA ASP A 233 -12.79 -7.69 -5.64
C ASP A 233 -11.30 -8.06 -5.65
N GLY A 234 -10.51 -7.45 -6.53
CA GLY A 234 -9.07 -7.62 -6.56
C GLY A 234 -8.35 -6.86 -7.66
N LEU A 235 -7.02 -6.81 -7.50
CA LEU A 235 -6.05 -6.22 -8.42
C LEU A 235 -5.12 -7.32 -8.93
N TYR A 236 -5.00 -7.47 -10.24
CA TYR A 236 -4.03 -8.36 -10.88
C TYR A 236 -3.08 -7.56 -11.78
N THR A 237 -1.78 -7.85 -11.72
CA THR A 237 -0.77 -7.18 -12.55
C THR A 237 0.26 -8.17 -13.09
N THR A 238 0.68 -8.02 -14.33
CA THR A 238 1.83 -8.74 -14.91
C THR A 238 2.91 -7.78 -15.43
N ILE A 239 3.32 -6.81 -14.60
CA ILE A 239 4.31 -5.78 -14.94
C ILE A 239 5.72 -6.24 -14.53
N ASN A 240 6.69 -6.27 -15.46
CA ASN A 240 8.13 -6.50 -15.23
C ASN A 240 8.46 -7.53 -14.14
N LEU A 241 7.93 -8.74 -14.27
CA LEU A 241 8.17 -9.80 -13.29
C LEU A 241 9.55 -10.42 -13.52
N PRO A 242 10.41 -10.54 -12.49
CA PRO A 242 11.72 -11.14 -12.62
C PRO A 242 11.61 -12.62 -13.00
N ASP A 243 12.58 -13.07 -13.79
CA ASP A 243 12.62 -14.44 -14.28
C ASP A 243 13.03 -15.41 -13.17
N ASN A 244 12.28 -16.50 -13.04
CA ASN A 244 12.68 -17.63 -12.21
C ASN A 244 13.26 -18.72 -13.12
N LEU A 245 14.58 -18.62 -13.37
CA LEU A 245 15.36 -19.64 -14.09
C LEU A 245 15.25 -21.04 -13.45
N ASN A 246 14.92 -21.11 -12.16
CA ASN A 246 14.87 -22.34 -11.37
C ASN A 246 13.64 -23.24 -11.62
N LEU A 247 12.62 -22.79 -12.37
CA LEU A 247 11.37 -23.55 -12.54
C LEU A 247 11.31 -24.42 -13.80
N GLY A 248 12.31 -24.38 -14.68
CA GLY A 248 12.36 -25.23 -15.89
C GLY A 248 11.24 -24.98 -16.93
N TYR A 249 10.34 -24.03 -16.69
CA TYR A 249 9.31 -23.60 -17.64
C TYR A 249 9.84 -22.50 -18.56
N SER A 250 9.47 -22.53 -19.84
CA SER A 250 9.70 -21.39 -20.74
C SER A 250 8.97 -20.14 -20.22
N HIS A 251 9.54 -18.95 -20.43
CA HIS A 251 8.94 -17.68 -20.02
C HIS A 251 7.49 -17.56 -20.49
N PHE A 252 7.22 -18.02 -21.71
CA PHE A 252 5.88 -18.08 -22.30
C PHE A 252 4.90 -18.94 -21.48
N TYR A 253 5.29 -20.15 -21.04
CA TYR A 253 4.37 -21.01 -20.28
C TYR A 253 4.01 -20.40 -18.91
N THR A 254 4.98 -19.78 -18.24
CA THR A 254 4.74 -19.09 -16.96
C THR A 254 3.73 -17.95 -17.15
N GLU A 255 3.85 -17.21 -18.24
CA GLU A 255 2.93 -16.15 -18.60
C GLU A 255 1.51 -16.68 -18.86
N VAL A 256 1.38 -17.76 -19.66
CA VAL A 256 0.09 -18.42 -19.91
C VAL A 256 -0.56 -18.89 -18.62
N MET A 257 0.21 -19.45 -17.67
CA MET A 257 -0.33 -19.87 -16.38
C MET A 257 -0.84 -18.70 -15.53
N ARG A 258 -0.20 -17.53 -15.61
CA ARG A 258 -0.67 -16.31 -14.93
C ARG A 258 -1.99 -15.81 -15.53
N ILE A 259 -2.08 -15.76 -16.86
CA ILE A 259 -3.31 -15.37 -17.56
C ILE A 259 -4.43 -16.36 -17.23
N LYS A 260 -4.15 -17.67 -17.21
CA LYS A 260 -5.10 -18.71 -16.79
C LYS A 260 -5.62 -18.47 -15.38
N LYS A 261 -4.77 -18.04 -14.44
CA LYS A 261 -5.20 -17.69 -13.07
C LYS A 261 -6.17 -16.50 -13.09
N VAL A 262 -5.85 -15.43 -13.80
CA VAL A 262 -6.73 -14.25 -13.93
C VAL A 262 -8.05 -14.64 -14.59
N ALA A 263 -8.01 -15.41 -15.68
CA ALA A 263 -9.19 -15.89 -16.39
C ALA A 263 -10.13 -16.70 -15.48
N LYS A 264 -9.58 -17.58 -14.62
CA LYS A 264 -10.37 -18.34 -13.64
C LYS A 264 -11.09 -17.44 -12.63
N GLU A 265 -10.45 -16.36 -12.19
CA GLU A 265 -11.05 -15.46 -11.21
C GLU A 265 -12.11 -14.57 -11.85
N VAL A 266 -11.81 -13.95 -12.99
CA VAL A 266 -12.74 -13.13 -13.76
C VAL A 266 -13.96 -13.94 -14.22
N ALA A 267 -13.81 -15.24 -14.48
CA ALA A 267 -14.93 -16.12 -14.83
C ALA A 267 -15.98 -16.29 -13.70
N LYS A 268 -15.64 -15.96 -12.44
CA LYS A 268 -16.55 -16.03 -11.28
C LYS A 268 -17.46 -14.81 -11.13
N ASP A 269 -17.57 -13.98 -12.17
CA ASP A 269 -18.41 -12.75 -12.20
C ASP A 269 -18.05 -11.70 -11.13
N LYS A 270 -16.79 -11.72 -10.66
CA LYS A 270 -16.19 -10.73 -9.78
C LYS A 270 -15.67 -9.52 -10.58
N LYS A 271 -15.54 -8.38 -9.89
CA LYS A 271 -15.06 -7.09 -10.40
C LYS A 271 -13.56 -6.96 -10.19
N PHE A 272 -12.74 -7.16 -11.22
CA PHE A 272 -11.29 -7.00 -11.11
C PHE A 272 -10.78 -5.77 -11.84
N PHE A 273 -9.67 -5.23 -11.34
CA PHE A 273 -8.82 -4.33 -12.11
C PHE A 273 -7.55 -5.10 -12.49
N VAL A 274 -7.30 -5.23 -13.79
CA VAL A 274 -6.27 -6.12 -14.33
C VAL A 274 -5.34 -5.33 -15.24
N ILE A 275 -4.04 -5.45 -15.01
CA ILE A 275 -3.00 -4.89 -15.87
C ILE A 275 -2.17 -6.01 -16.47
N PHE A 276 -2.07 -6.05 -17.80
CA PHE A 276 -1.15 -6.88 -18.55
C PHE A 276 -0.09 -6.02 -19.24
N ASP A 277 1.19 -6.24 -18.94
CA ASP A 277 2.30 -5.51 -19.57
C ASP A 277 3.02 -6.34 -20.64
N GLU A 278 2.71 -6.07 -21.90
CA GLU A 278 3.17 -6.76 -23.11
C GLU A 278 2.97 -8.27 -23.03
N LEU A 279 1.77 -8.69 -23.38
CA LEU A 279 1.43 -10.11 -23.45
C LEU A 279 2.29 -10.86 -24.47
N PHE A 280 2.75 -12.05 -24.08
CA PHE A 280 3.38 -13.06 -24.92
C PHE A 280 4.75 -12.68 -25.51
N ARG A 281 5.59 -11.91 -24.78
CA ARG A 281 6.95 -11.57 -25.25
C ARG A 281 7.83 -12.78 -25.56
N GLY A 282 7.55 -13.94 -24.96
CA GLY A 282 8.38 -15.15 -25.05
C GLY A 282 8.10 -16.09 -26.23
N THR A 283 7.32 -15.67 -27.23
CA THR A 283 6.96 -16.52 -28.40
C THR A 283 7.10 -15.77 -29.73
N ASN A 284 6.84 -16.45 -30.84
CA ASN A 284 6.86 -15.86 -32.18
C ASN A 284 5.84 -14.72 -32.30
N VAL A 285 6.18 -13.68 -33.05
CA VAL A 285 5.33 -12.48 -33.23
C VAL A 285 3.92 -12.83 -33.71
N LYS A 286 3.78 -13.81 -34.61
CA LYS A 286 2.47 -14.27 -35.09
C LYS A 286 1.64 -14.93 -33.99
N ASP A 287 2.25 -15.84 -33.22
CA ASP A 287 1.57 -16.50 -32.10
C ASP A 287 1.19 -15.51 -31.00
N ALA A 288 2.08 -14.54 -30.71
CA ALA A 288 1.83 -13.45 -29.76
C ALA A 288 0.68 -12.56 -30.23
N TYR A 289 0.62 -12.23 -31.52
CA TYR A 289 -0.48 -11.48 -32.13
C TYR A 289 -1.80 -12.24 -31.98
N ASP A 290 -1.87 -13.48 -32.46
CA ASP A 290 -3.10 -14.29 -32.45
C ASP A 290 -3.62 -14.52 -31.03
N ALA A 291 -2.71 -14.83 -30.09
CA ALA A 291 -3.04 -15.01 -28.69
C ALA A 291 -3.51 -13.72 -28.01
N THR A 292 -2.85 -12.58 -28.29
CA THR A 292 -3.24 -11.27 -27.72
C THR A 292 -4.64 -10.89 -28.17
N VAL A 293 -4.97 -11.05 -29.46
CA VAL A 293 -6.30 -10.74 -29.99
C VAL A 293 -7.36 -11.63 -29.32
N ALA A 294 -7.17 -12.96 -29.34
CA ALA A 294 -8.15 -13.90 -28.81
C ALA A 294 -8.43 -13.69 -27.31
N ILE A 295 -7.38 -13.45 -26.51
CA ILE A 295 -7.51 -13.28 -25.06
C ILE A 295 -8.07 -11.91 -24.72
N SER A 296 -7.66 -10.87 -25.44
CA SER A 296 -8.20 -9.51 -25.29
C SER A 296 -9.70 -9.48 -25.59
N GLU A 297 -10.13 -10.12 -26.68
CA GLU A 297 -11.53 -10.26 -27.02
C GLU A 297 -12.31 -11.00 -25.92
N ALA A 298 -11.79 -12.13 -25.43
CA ALA A 298 -12.42 -12.90 -24.37
C ALA A 298 -12.57 -12.12 -23.04
N PHE A 299 -11.55 -11.33 -22.66
CA PHE A 299 -11.61 -10.48 -21.48
C PHE A 299 -12.52 -9.26 -21.67
N SER A 300 -12.58 -8.67 -22.86
CA SER A 300 -13.44 -7.51 -23.15
C SER A 300 -14.90 -7.79 -22.79
N ARG A 301 -15.38 -9.03 -23.01
CA ARG A 301 -16.76 -9.46 -22.70
C ARG A 301 -17.08 -9.41 -21.20
N ARG A 302 -16.08 -9.25 -20.34
CA ARG A 302 -16.21 -9.18 -18.88
C ARG A 302 -16.39 -7.74 -18.41
N ILE A 303 -17.50 -7.14 -18.80
CA ILE A 303 -17.82 -5.70 -18.65
C ILE A 303 -17.79 -5.16 -17.20
N LYS A 304 -17.81 -6.03 -16.19
CA LYS A 304 -17.68 -5.65 -14.77
C LYS A 304 -16.23 -5.45 -14.33
N SER A 305 -15.28 -5.96 -15.11
CA SER A 305 -13.85 -5.86 -14.85
C SER A 305 -13.19 -4.86 -15.79
N THR A 306 -12.17 -4.18 -15.30
CA THR A 306 -11.32 -3.29 -16.07
C THR A 306 -10.03 -4.00 -16.45
N PHE A 307 -9.64 -3.88 -17.71
CA PHE A 307 -8.42 -4.44 -18.24
C PHE A 307 -7.59 -3.35 -18.89
N ILE A 308 -6.30 -3.30 -18.57
CA ILE A 308 -5.31 -2.45 -19.23
C ILE A 308 -4.27 -3.37 -19.82
N ILE A 309 -4.09 -3.31 -21.13
CA ILE A 309 -3.14 -4.15 -21.86
C ILE A 309 -2.18 -3.26 -22.61
N SER A 310 -0.88 -3.38 -22.35
CA SER A 310 0.13 -2.82 -23.22
C SER A 310 0.59 -3.87 -24.24
N THR A 311 0.99 -3.42 -25.43
CA THR A 311 1.63 -4.28 -26.43
C THR A 311 2.63 -3.50 -27.27
N HIS A 312 3.50 -4.23 -27.94
CA HIS A 312 4.34 -3.72 -29.03
C HIS A 312 3.78 -4.02 -30.43
N ILE A 313 2.74 -4.85 -30.51
CA ILE A 313 2.17 -5.28 -31.79
C ILE A 313 0.99 -4.38 -32.11
N ILE A 314 1.26 -3.25 -32.78
CA ILE A 314 0.28 -2.18 -33.06
C ILE A 314 -0.94 -2.74 -33.81
N GLU A 315 -0.71 -3.69 -34.71
CA GLU A 315 -1.72 -4.33 -35.55
C GLU A 315 -2.84 -5.00 -34.72
N THR A 316 -2.53 -5.46 -33.50
CA THR A 316 -3.55 -6.06 -32.61
C THR A 316 -4.58 -5.02 -32.18
N GLY A 317 -4.16 -3.76 -31.98
CA GLY A 317 -5.06 -2.67 -31.57
C GLY A 317 -6.10 -2.35 -32.64
N GLU A 318 -5.69 -2.29 -33.91
CA GLU A 318 -6.59 -2.03 -35.04
C GLU A 318 -7.67 -3.10 -35.21
N VAL A 319 -7.30 -4.37 -35.04
CA VAL A 319 -8.24 -5.49 -35.13
C VAL A 319 -9.16 -5.51 -33.91
N LEU A 320 -8.63 -5.29 -32.71
CA LEU A 320 -9.43 -5.29 -31.49
C LEU A 320 -10.46 -4.16 -31.45
N GLN A 321 -10.16 -2.98 -31.98
CA GLN A 321 -11.16 -1.90 -32.13
C GLN A 321 -12.34 -2.30 -33.02
N LYS A 322 -12.10 -3.12 -34.06
CA LYS A 322 -13.15 -3.61 -34.96
C LYS A 322 -13.98 -4.73 -34.32
N LEU A 323 -13.35 -5.57 -33.50
CA LEU A 323 -14.00 -6.72 -32.87
C LEU A 323 -14.74 -6.36 -31.58
N CYS A 324 -14.25 -5.37 -30.82
CA CYS A 324 -14.71 -5.05 -29.47
C CYS A 324 -15.16 -3.59 -29.41
N SER A 325 -16.48 -3.35 -29.36
CA SER A 325 -17.03 -1.98 -29.26
C SER A 325 -16.69 -1.27 -27.94
N ASN A 326 -16.28 -2.02 -26.93
CA ASN A 326 -15.85 -1.54 -25.62
C ASN A 326 -14.33 -1.45 -25.44
N MET A 327 -13.60 -1.45 -26.55
CA MET A 327 -12.17 -1.20 -26.56
C MET A 327 -11.91 0.31 -26.68
N GLN A 328 -11.10 0.85 -25.78
CA GLN A 328 -10.48 2.17 -25.96
C GLN A 328 -8.98 1.98 -26.22
N CYS A 329 -8.47 2.64 -27.25
CA CYS A 329 -7.03 2.69 -27.50
C CYS A 329 -6.48 4.04 -27.05
N VAL A 330 -5.39 3.96 -26.32
CA VAL A 330 -4.63 5.11 -25.84
C VAL A 330 -3.15 4.89 -26.13
N PHE A 331 -2.41 5.97 -26.25
CA PHE A 331 -0.98 5.89 -26.52
C PHE A 331 -0.20 7.02 -25.88
N LEU A 332 1.10 6.81 -25.73
CA LEU A 332 2.06 7.83 -25.30
C LEU A 332 2.90 8.24 -26.52
N PRO A 333 2.70 9.45 -27.07
CA PRO A 333 3.33 9.87 -28.31
C PRO A 333 4.82 10.13 -28.12
N THR A 334 5.58 9.84 -29.17
CA THR A 334 6.99 10.21 -29.32
C THR A 334 7.10 11.32 -30.37
N GLN A 335 7.58 12.48 -29.99
CA GLN A 335 7.81 13.60 -30.90
C GLN A 335 9.26 13.59 -31.40
N MET A 336 9.50 14.10 -32.60
CA MET A 336 10.84 14.25 -33.15
C MET A 336 11.26 15.71 -33.08
N GLU A 337 12.31 16.01 -32.32
CA GLU A 337 12.95 17.33 -32.29
C GLU A 337 14.40 17.19 -32.76
N ASN A 338 14.74 17.80 -33.89
CA ASN A 338 16.10 17.76 -34.47
C ASN A 338 16.67 16.33 -34.56
N ASP A 339 15.91 15.40 -35.17
CA ASP A 339 16.23 13.97 -35.27
C ASP A 339 16.35 13.22 -33.92
N THR A 340 16.02 13.85 -32.80
CA THR A 340 16.05 13.24 -31.47
C THR A 340 14.62 12.91 -31.01
N PRO A 341 14.35 11.67 -30.53
CA PRO A 341 13.04 11.33 -29.98
C PRO A 341 12.84 11.99 -28.61
N VAL A 342 11.75 12.74 -28.47
CA VAL A 342 11.30 13.39 -27.25
C VAL A 342 10.01 12.71 -26.77
N TYR A 343 10.03 12.20 -25.54
CA TYR A 343 8.89 11.53 -24.93
C TYR A 343 8.05 12.54 -24.14
N THR A 344 6.80 12.73 -24.54
CA THR A 344 5.90 13.70 -23.88
C THR A 344 5.37 13.21 -22.53
N TYR A 345 5.36 11.89 -22.33
CA TYR A 345 4.76 11.20 -21.18
C TYR A 345 3.27 11.52 -20.93
N LYS A 346 2.58 12.13 -21.91
CA LYS A 346 1.17 12.51 -21.82
C LYS A 346 0.31 11.59 -22.67
N LEU A 347 -0.67 10.96 -22.03
CA LEU A 347 -1.59 10.01 -22.64
C LEU A 347 -2.48 10.72 -23.67
N GLN A 348 -2.62 10.12 -24.85
CA GLN A 348 -3.51 10.56 -25.91
C GLN A 348 -4.45 9.43 -26.34
N GLN A 349 -5.61 9.79 -26.88
CA GLN A 349 -6.59 8.85 -27.42
C GLN A 349 -6.22 8.46 -28.85
N GLY A 350 -6.35 7.17 -29.17
CA GLY A 350 -6.07 6.61 -30.50
C GLY A 350 -5.03 5.48 -30.47
N VAL A 351 -4.62 5.07 -31.66
CA VAL A 351 -3.52 4.12 -31.88
C VAL A 351 -2.31 4.92 -32.36
N THR A 352 -1.12 4.63 -31.82
CA THR A 352 0.11 5.29 -32.25
C THR A 352 0.50 4.93 -33.69
N GLU A 353 1.01 5.89 -34.45
CA GLU A 353 1.67 5.65 -35.74
C GLU A 353 3.21 5.51 -35.60
N ASP A 354 3.73 5.57 -34.37
CA ASP A 354 5.17 5.68 -34.10
C ASP A 354 5.94 4.38 -34.36
N ARG A 355 6.71 4.35 -35.47
CA ARG A 355 7.73 3.31 -35.75
C ARG A 355 9.17 3.85 -35.59
N HIS A 356 9.60 4.10 -34.35
CA HIS A 356 10.86 4.83 -34.08
C HIS A 356 12.08 3.95 -33.76
N GLY A 357 11.96 2.61 -33.80
CA GLY A 357 13.06 1.70 -33.42
C GLY A 357 14.35 1.90 -34.23
N MET A 358 14.24 2.12 -35.55
CA MET A 358 15.41 2.38 -36.41
C MET A 358 16.01 3.78 -36.22
N VAL A 359 15.21 4.75 -35.76
CA VAL A 359 15.68 6.11 -35.47
C VAL A 359 16.65 6.07 -34.29
N ILE A 360 16.32 5.30 -33.24
CA ILE A 360 17.21 5.10 -32.08
C ILE A 360 18.53 4.45 -32.51
N ILE A 361 18.49 3.39 -33.33
CA ILE A 361 19.70 2.71 -33.83
C ILE A 361 20.60 3.67 -34.63
N ARG A 362 19.99 4.56 -35.44
CA ARG A 362 20.72 5.57 -36.20
C ARG A 362 21.33 6.65 -35.30
N ASN A 363 20.59 7.10 -34.29
CA ASN A 363 21.07 8.13 -33.35
C ASN A 363 22.24 7.65 -32.49
N GLU A 364 22.23 6.38 -32.09
CA GLU A 364 23.35 5.74 -31.38
C GLU A 364 24.56 5.46 -32.30
N LYS A 365 24.47 5.81 -33.60
CA LYS A 365 25.52 5.64 -34.61
C LYS A 365 26.07 4.23 -34.70
N ILE A 366 25.27 3.22 -34.32
CA ILE A 366 25.71 1.82 -34.26
C ILE A 366 26.18 1.35 -35.64
N LEU A 367 25.44 1.71 -36.70
CA LEU A 367 25.79 1.37 -38.07
C LEU A 367 27.05 2.09 -38.55
N ASP A 368 27.28 3.33 -38.12
CA ASP A 368 28.48 4.09 -38.48
C ASP A 368 29.72 3.50 -37.81
N ILE A 369 29.60 3.10 -36.53
CA ILE A 369 30.67 2.45 -35.76
C ILE A 369 31.03 1.10 -36.37
N LEU A 370 30.05 0.28 -36.77
CA LEU A 370 30.29 -1.05 -37.33
C LEU A 370 30.82 -1.01 -38.78
N ASN A 371 30.64 0.12 -39.47
CA ASN A 371 31.17 0.35 -40.82
C ASN A 371 32.52 1.08 -40.83
N THR A 372 33.13 1.27 -39.65
CA THR A 372 34.51 1.76 -39.47
C THR A 372 35.44 0.56 -39.24
#